data_AF-A0A525ILQ4-F1
#
_entry.id   AF-A0A525ILQ4-F1
#
_cell.length_a   1.000
_cell.length_b   1.000
_cell.length_c   1.000
_cell.angle_alpha   90.00
_cell.angle_beta   90.00
_cell.angle_gamma   90.00
#
_symmetry.space_group_name_H-M   'P 1'
#
loop_
_entity.id
_entity.type
_entity.pdbx_description
1 polymer ?
#
loop_
_entity_poly.entity_id
_entity_poly.type
_entity_poly.pdbx_seq_one_letter_code
_entity_poly.pdbx_strand_id
1 'polypeptide(L)'
;MTMSAAFIYLVMAAIAIAIAAILYLVNREPGRAFFIGFTLIEIVIMAVIGAINGVLGTPNAMMGRLFMTFSGSYGFLAFAAICGGFYVAGPLCGYIIRKPGAATIAETMNGVAQLLSGNPNGLPVLAAGFLQGFMSDVGFAIYGYKRWTLSVLALSGALAPLLQQIPEVYFFGFGDMGISYNLLALVIRMISGAVYAIILVKPITMALVKAGVLRGTAVAKEEAGGLASGSQPKAMQG
;
A
#
# COMPACT_ATOMS: atom_id res chain seq x y z
N MET A 1 25.68 -19.93 6.79
CA MET A 1 24.51 -20.68 6.29
C MET A 1 23.67 -19.73 5.46
N THR A 2 23.63 -19.91 4.13
CA THR A 2 22.76 -19.10 3.26
C THR A 2 21.31 -19.44 3.59
N MET A 3 20.54 -18.47 4.08
CA MET A 3 19.10 -18.66 4.31
C MET A 3 18.42 -18.99 2.98
N SER A 4 17.54 -19.99 2.95
CA SER A 4 16.76 -20.30 1.75
C SER A 4 15.62 -19.29 1.58
N ALA A 5 15.22 -19.02 0.34
CA ALA A 5 14.07 -18.17 0.05
C ALA A 5 12.80 -18.61 0.80
N ALA A 6 12.57 -19.93 0.88
CA ALA A 6 11.46 -20.51 1.63
C ALA A 6 11.51 -20.14 3.13
N PHE A 7 12.70 -20.21 3.74
CA PHE A 7 12.87 -19.81 5.14
C PHE A 7 12.55 -18.32 5.35
N ILE A 8 12.99 -17.45 4.45
CA ILE A 8 12.70 -16.00 4.53
C ILE A 8 11.19 -15.75 4.51
N TYR A 9 10.46 -16.36 3.59
CA TYR A 9 9.01 -16.19 3.51
C TYR A 9 8.28 -16.79 4.72
N LEU A 10 8.77 -17.88 5.31
CA LEU A 10 8.23 -18.42 6.57
C LEU A 10 8.41 -17.45 7.74
N VAL A 11 9.58 -16.82 7.85
CA VAL A 11 9.83 -15.78 8.86
C VAL A 11 8.91 -14.58 8.64
N MET A 12 8.72 -14.14 7.38
CA MET A 12 7.79 -13.04 7.07
C MET A 12 6.35 -13.40 7.44
N ALA A 13 5.92 -14.63 7.16
CA ALA A 13 4.59 -15.11 7.54
C ALA A 13 4.42 -15.12 9.07
N ALA A 14 5.42 -15.59 9.82
CA ALA A 14 5.39 -15.59 11.28
C ALA A 14 5.29 -14.16 11.85
N ILE A 15 6.07 -13.22 11.32
CA ILE A 15 6.01 -11.80 11.71
C ILE A 15 4.65 -11.20 11.38
N ALA A 16 4.12 -11.45 10.18
CA ALA A 16 2.80 -10.96 9.77
C ALA A 16 1.70 -11.50 10.67
N ILE A 17 1.73 -12.80 11.02
CA ILE A 17 0.77 -13.42 11.95
C ILE A 17 0.86 -12.78 13.34
N ALA A 18 2.07 -12.55 13.85
CA ALA A 18 2.26 -11.92 15.16
C ALA A 18 1.71 -10.49 15.17
N ILE A 19 2.00 -9.68 14.14
CA ILE A 19 1.46 -8.33 13.99
C ILE A 19 -0.06 -8.35 13.92
N ALA A 20 -0.63 -9.23 13.09
CA ALA A 20 -2.08 -9.38 12.96
C ALA A 20 -2.74 -9.77 14.28
N ALA A 21 -2.15 -10.70 15.04
CA ALA A 21 -2.64 -11.12 16.34
C ALA A 21 -2.61 -9.96 17.35
N ILE A 22 -1.51 -9.20 17.41
CA ILE A 22 -1.39 -8.02 18.30
C ILE A 22 -2.46 -6.99 17.94
N LEU A 23 -2.61 -6.63 16.67
CA LEU A 23 -3.59 -5.64 16.22
C LEU A 23 -5.02 -6.11 16.44
N TYR A 24 -5.28 -7.40 16.28
CA TYR A 24 -6.58 -8.00 16.60
C TYR A 24 -6.90 -7.86 18.09
N LEU A 25 -5.94 -8.15 18.97
CA LEU A 25 -6.12 -8.02 20.41
C LEU A 25 -6.31 -6.56 20.84
N VAL A 26 -5.52 -5.64 20.27
CA VAL A 26 -5.58 -4.20 20.57
C VAL A 26 -6.89 -3.57 20.09
N ASN A 27 -7.40 -3.97 18.92
CA ASN A 27 -8.61 -3.40 18.34
C ASN A 27 -9.88 -4.24 18.60
N ARG A 28 -9.80 -5.21 19.52
CA ARG A 28 -10.92 -6.10 19.82
C ARG A 28 -12.07 -5.30 20.43
N GLU A 29 -13.17 -5.20 19.70
CA GLU A 29 -14.44 -4.68 20.23
C GLU A 29 -15.40 -5.84 20.55
N PRO A 30 -15.94 -5.91 21.78
CA PRO A 30 -16.92 -6.93 22.15
C PRO A 30 -18.14 -6.90 21.20
N GLY A 31 -18.46 -8.02 20.58
CA GLY A 31 -19.65 -8.16 19.71
C GLY A 31 -19.46 -7.78 18.24
N ARG A 32 -18.28 -7.29 17.82
CA ARG A 32 -18.00 -7.07 16.39
C ARG A 32 -17.73 -8.42 15.70
N ALA A 33 -18.40 -8.65 14.57
CA ALA A 33 -18.20 -9.86 13.77
C ALA A 33 -16.72 -10.03 13.37
N PHE A 34 -16.21 -11.26 13.45
CA PHE A 34 -14.81 -11.58 13.11
C PHE A 34 -14.51 -11.35 11.63
N PHE A 35 -15.51 -11.55 10.76
CA PHE A 35 -15.42 -11.32 9.32
C PHE A 35 -16.36 -10.19 8.90
N ILE A 36 -15.79 -9.17 8.25
CA ILE A 36 -16.55 -8.14 7.56
C ILE A 36 -16.54 -8.50 6.09
N GLY A 37 -17.71 -8.83 5.54
CA GLY A 37 -17.86 -9.12 4.12
C GLY A 37 -17.58 -7.89 3.25
N PHE A 38 -16.90 -8.12 2.13
CA PHE A 38 -16.84 -7.16 1.04
C PHE A 38 -18.06 -7.31 0.15
N THR A 39 -18.63 -6.19 -0.27
CA THR A 39 -19.64 -6.13 -1.31
C THR A 39 -18.98 -6.37 -2.68
N LEU A 40 -19.78 -6.78 -3.67
CA LEU A 40 -19.29 -6.99 -5.03
C LEU A 40 -18.60 -5.74 -5.58
N ILE A 41 -19.18 -4.55 -5.37
CA ILE A 41 -18.61 -3.30 -5.88
C ILE A 41 -17.26 -2.97 -5.23
N GLU A 42 -17.09 -3.24 -3.94
CA GLU A 42 -15.80 -3.05 -3.26
C GLU A 42 -14.73 -4.00 -3.82
N ILE A 43 -15.08 -5.26 -4.10
CA ILE A 43 -14.18 -6.23 -4.74
C ILE A 43 -13.80 -5.75 -6.14
N VAL A 44 -14.76 -5.28 -6.92
CA VAL A 44 -14.51 -4.74 -8.27
C VAL A 44 -13.61 -3.51 -8.22
N ILE A 45 -13.81 -2.60 -7.26
CA ILE A 45 -12.94 -1.42 -7.07
C ILE A 45 -11.51 -1.86 -6.77
N MET A 46 -11.30 -2.81 -5.84
CA MET A 46 -9.97 -3.34 -5.54
C MET A 46 -9.33 -4.01 -6.76
N ALA A 47 -10.11 -4.79 -7.52
CA ALA A 47 -9.63 -5.48 -8.71
C ALA A 47 -9.20 -4.51 -9.81
N VAL A 48 -9.99 -3.49 -10.09
CA VAL A 48 -9.68 -2.49 -11.12
C VAL A 48 -8.46 -1.65 -10.71
N ILE A 49 -8.44 -1.14 -9.49
CA ILE A 49 -7.31 -0.33 -8.99
C ILE A 49 -6.04 -1.16 -8.93
N GLY A 50 -6.12 -2.38 -8.39
CA GLY A 50 -5.01 -3.33 -8.34
C GLY A 50 -4.50 -3.65 -9.74
N ALA A 51 -5.39 -3.99 -10.68
CA ALA A 51 -4.99 -4.31 -12.05
C ALA A 51 -4.30 -3.14 -12.76
N ILE A 52 -4.86 -1.92 -12.67
CA ILE A 52 -4.25 -0.72 -13.26
C ILE A 52 -2.86 -0.49 -12.66
N ASN A 53 -2.76 -0.49 -11.33
CA ASN A 53 -1.49 -0.27 -10.66
C ASN A 53 -0.46 -1.37 -10.99
N GLY A 54 -0.92 -2.62 -11.19
CA GLY A 54 -0.03 -3.72 -11.53
C GLY A 54 0.46 -3.73 -12.97
N VAL A 55 -0.38 -3.34 -13.92
CA VAL A 55 0.11 -3.12 -15.29
C VAL A 55 1.14 -1.99 -15.30
N LEU A 56 0.90 -0.90 -14.54
CA LEU A 56 1.87 0.20 -14.39
C LEU A 56 3.13 -0.20 -13.59
N GLY A 57 3.03 -1.20 -12.73
CA GLY A 57 4.13 -1.74 -11.93
C GLY A 57 5.17 -2.52 -12.74
N THR A 58 4.81 -3.06 -13.90
CA THR A 58 5.75 -3.81 -14.76
C THR A 58 6.81 -2.90 -15.41
N PRO A 59 6.46 -1.79 -16.08
CA PRO A 59 7.44 -0.79 -16.51
C PRO A 59 8.31 -0.26 -15.37
N ASN A 60 7.76 -0.18 -14.16
CA ASN A 60 8.53 0.21 -13.00
C ASN A 60 9.61 -0.80 -12.61
N ALA A 61 9.31 -2.09 -12.62
CA ALA A 61 10.33 -3.12 -12.39
C ALA A 61 11.47 -3.02 -13.40
N MET A 62 11.17 -2.63 -14.65
CA MET A 62 12.19 -2.34 -15.66
C MET A 62 12.97 -1.07 -15.30
N MET A 63 12.30 0.01 -14.89
CA MET A 63 12.95 1.25 -14.45
C MET A 63 13.90 1.04 -13.28
N GLY A 64 13.51 0.25 -12.28
CA GLY A 64 14.37 -0.10 -11.16
C GLY A 64 15.63 -0.83 -11.61
N ARG A 65 15.51 -1.77 -12.56
CA ARG A 65 16.67 -2.44 -13.16
C ARG A 65 17.57 -1.46 -13.90
N LEU A 66 16.99 -0.54 -14.68
CA LEU A 66 17.77 0.50 -15.36
C LEU A 66 18.57 1.34 -14.37
N PHE A 67 17.94 1.82 -13.28
CA PHE A 67 18.67 2.59 -12.26
C PHE A 67 19.81 1.78 -11.63
N MET A 68 19.56 0.52 -11.27
CA MET A 68 20.59 -0.35 -10.71
C MET A 68 21.74 -0.62 -11.70
N THR A 69 21.44 -0.79 -12.99
CA THR A 69 22.45 -1.01 -14.03
C THR A 69 23.29 0.24 -14.30
N PHE A 70 22.69 1.43 -14.39
CA PHE A 70 23.41 2.65 -14.75
C PHE A 70 24.09 3.35 -13.57
N SER A 71 23.58 3.17 -12.35
CA SER A 71 24.04 3.92 -11.16
C SER A 71 24.61 3.02 -10.07
N GLY A 72 24.77 1.71 -10.33
CA GLY A 72 25.31 0.73 -9.39
C GLY A 72 24.59 0.78 -8.05
N SER A 73 25.36 0.87 -6.95
CA SER A 73 24.84 0.96 -5.59
C SER A 73 23.98 2.21 -5.33
N TYR A 74 24.12 3.29 -6.09
CA TYR A 74 23.22 4.45 -5.92
C TYR A 74 21.87 4.25 -6.61
N GLY A 75 21.79 3.35 -7.58
CA GLY A 75 20.58 3.04 -8.32
C GLY A 75 19.44 2.50 -7.46
N PHE A 76 19.77 1.67 -6.47
CA PHE A 76 18.75 1.14 -5.55
C PHE A 76 18.19 2.20 -4.59
N LEU A 77 19.01 3.17 -4.16
CA LEU A 77 18.54 4.32 -3.38
C LEU A 77 17.69 5.29 -4.24
N ALA A 78 18.08 5.51 -5.49
CA ALA A 78 17.30 6.32 -6.43
C ALA A 78 15.93 5.67 -6.72
N PHE A 79 15.91 4.36 -6.93
CA PHE A 79 14.67 3.60 -7.08
C PHE A 79 13.80 3.65 -5.82
N ALA A 80 14.41 3.56 -4.63
CA ALA A 80 13.70 3.71 -3.35
C ALA A 80 12.99 5.07 -3.23
N ALA A 81 13.49 6.14 -3.85
CA ALA A 81 12.87 7.45 -3.79
C ALA A 81 11.57 7.54 -4.60
N ILE A 82 11.42 6.74 -5.66
CA ILE A 82 10.23 6.75 -6.51
C ILE A 82 9.28 5.58 -6.25
N CYS A 83 9.68 4.61 -5.41
CA CYS A 83 8.96 3.36 -5.30
C CYS A 83 7.54 3.50 -4.72
N GLY A 84 7.27 4.59 -3.98
CA GLY A 84 5.97 4.88 -3.38
C GLY A 84 4.80 4.89 -4.37
N GLY A 85 5.04 5.23 -5.63
CA GLY A 85 4.02 5.21 -6.67
C GLY A 85 3.48 3.81 -6.98
N PHE A 86 4.23 2.74 -6.68
CA PHE A 86 3.93 1.39 -7.15
C PHE A 86 3.18 0.52 -6.15
N TYR A 87 3.11 0.96 -4.89
CA TYR A 87 2.28 0.35 -3.86
C TYR A 87 1.21 1.33 -3.35
N VAL A 88 0.72 2.20 -4.24
CA VAL A 88 -0.35 3.17 -3.95
C VAL A 88 -1.74 2.51 -3.95
N ALA A 89 -1.89 1.33 -4.57
CA ALA A 89 -3.17 0.62 -4.63
C ALA A 89 -3.67 0.25 -3.23
N GLY A 90 -2.76 -0.13 -2.34
CA GLY A 90 -3.05 -0.44 -0.94
C GLY A 90 -3.65 0.75 -0.17
N PRO A 91 -2.91 1.86 0.00
CA PRO A 91 -3.40 3.05 0.67
C PRO A 91 -4.68 3.63 0.02
N LEU A 92 -4.78 3.57 -1.31
CA LEU A 92 -5.96 4.02 -2.05
C LEU A 92 -7.21 3.19 -1.74
N CYS A 93 -7.12 1.86 -1.87
CA CYS A 93 -8.27 0.98 -1.61
C CYS A 93 -8.63 0.93 -0.12
N GLY A 94 -7.62 0.95 0.76
CA GLY A 94 -7.83 1.08 2.21
C GLY A 94 -8.63 2.33 2.57
N TYR A 95 -8.27 3.48 1.98
CA TYR A 95 -8.95 4.76 2.21
C TYR A 95 -10.38 4.82 1.63
N ILE A 96 -10.60 4.23 0.45
CA ILE A 96 -11.90 4.22 -0.22
C ILE A 96 -12.88 3.28 0.50
N ILE A 97 -12.46 2.04 0.75
CA ILE A 97 -13.33 0.94 1.19
C ILE A 97 -13.50 0.95 2.71
N ARG A 98 -12.46 1.37 3.44
CA ARG A 98 -12.50 1.54 4.90
C ARG A 98 -12.80 0.27 5.68
N LYS A 99 -12.37 -0.88 5.15
CA LYS A 99 -12.52 -2.19 5.77
C LYS A 99 -11.17 -2.87 5.95
N PRO A 100 -11.00 -3.69 7.00
CA PRO A 100 -9.79 -4.47 7.19
C PRO A 100 -9.58 -5.45 6.04
N GLY A 101 -8.37 -5.50 5.50
CA GLY A 101 -8.01 -6.37 4.39
C GLY A 101 -8.12 -5.71 3.00
N ALA A 102 -8.69 -4.51 2.91
CA ALA A 102 -8.90 -3.83 1.63
C ALA A 102 -7.56 -3.49 0.94
N ALA A 103 -6.57 -3.02 1.70
CA ALA A 103 -5.26 -2.70 1.15
C ALA A 103 -4.51 -3.97 0.73
N THR A 104 -4.60 -5.03 1.56
CA THR A 104 -3.97 -6.33 1.29
C THR A 104 -4.49 -6.96 0.01
N ILE A 105 -5.81 -6.99 -0.18
CA ILE A 105 -6.43 -7.59 -1.37
C ILE A 105 -6.07 -6.80 -2.62
N ALA A 106 -6.15 -5.46 -2.57
CA ALA A 106 -5.82 -4.60 -3.70
C ALA A 106 -4.36 -4.75 -4.17
N GLU A 107 -3.41 -4.79 -3.24
CA GLU A 107 -1.99 -5.00 -3.58
C GLU A 107 -1.68 -6.44 -4.00
N THR A 108 -2.43 -7.43 -3.50
CA THR A 108 -2.32 -8.80 -3.99
C THR A 108 -2.79 -8.88 -5.45
N MET A 109 -3.91 -8.23 -5.78
CA MET A 109 -4.40 -8.11 -7.15
C MET A 109 -3.43 -7.32 -8.05
N ASN A 110 -2.77 -6.30 -7.52
CA ASN A 110 -1.66 -5.61 -8.16
C ASN A 110 -0.52 -6.58 -8.50
N GLY A 111 -0.04 -7.37 -7.53
CA GLY A 111 0.97 -8.40 -7.77
C GLY A 111 0.57 -9.38 -8.86
N VAL A 112 -0.70 -9.83 -8.88
CA VAL A 112 -1.22 -10.72 -9.93
C VAL A 112 -1.15 -10.06 -11.30
N ALA A 113 -1.60 -8.81 -11.42
CA ALA A 113 -1.54 -8.08 -12.68
C ALA A 113 -0.10 -7.79 -13.14
N GLN A 114 0.83 -7.55 -12.22
CA GLN A 114 2.26 -7.46 -12.55
C GLN A 114 2.77 -8.78 -13.15
N LEU A 115 2.48 -9.90 -12.50
CA LEU A 115 2.91 -11.22 -13.00
C LEU A 115 2.36 -11.49 -14.41
N LEU A 116 1.07 -11.23 -14.63
CA LEU A 116 0.41 -11.46 -15.91
C LEU A 116 0.85 -10.49 -17.01
N SER A 117 1.28 -9.27 -16.66
CA SER A 117 1.81 -8.29 -17.62
C SER A 117 3.27 -8.53 -18.00
N GLY A 118 3.88 -9.63 -17.53
CA GLY A 118 5.24 -10.00 -17.89
C GLY A 118 6.32 -9.33 -17.03
N ASN A 119 6.01 -9.02 -15.76
CA ASN A 119 7.00 -8.45 -14.85
C ASN A 119 8.25 -9.35 -14.77
N PRO A 120 9.45 -8.80 -15.03
CA PRO A 120 10.65 -9.60 -15.17
C PRO A 120 11.14 -10.20 -13.84
N ASN A 121 10.56 -9.80 -12.71
CA ASN A 121 10.83 -10.38 -11.40
C ASN A 121 10.06 -11.69 -11.14
N GLY A 122 9.12 -12.07 -12.01
CA GLY A 122 8.42 -13.35 -11.96
C GLY A 122 7.54 -13.52 -10.71
N LEU A 123 7.37 -14.77 -10.25
CA LEU A 123 6.44 -15.13 -9.17
C LEU A 123 6.62 -14.36 -7.83
N PRO A 124 7.85 -13.99 -7.39
CA PRO A 124 8.06 -13.18 -6.18
C PRO A 124 7.26 -11.88 -6.10
N VAL A 125 6.82 -11.30 -7.22
CA VAL A 125 5.99 -10.07 -7.22
C VAL A 125 4.63 -10.27 -6.56
N LEU A 126 4.08 -11.50 -6.60
CA LEU A 126 2.84 -11.83 -5.88
C LEU A 126 3.03 -11.69 -4.37
N ALA A 127 4.12 -12.25 -3.86
CA ALA A 127 4.45 -12.18 -2.44
C ALA A 127 4.80 -10.75 -2.03
N ALA A 128 5.48 -10.00 -2.91
CA ALA A 128 5.75 -8.58 -2.69
C ALA A 128 4.46 -7.76 -2.53
N GLY A 129 3.51 -7.92 -3.45
CA GLY A 129 2.21 -7.24 -3.38
C GLY A 129 1.44 -7.61 -2.10
N PHE A 130 1.40 -8.89 -1.75
CA PHE A 130 0.75 -9.32 -0.50
C PHE A 130 1.38 -8.65 0.75
N LEU A 131 2.72 -8.70 0.88
CA LEU A 131 3.42 -8.11 2.01
C LEU A 131 3.26 -6.58 2.08
N GLN A 132 3.25 -5.91 0.91
CA GLN A 132 3.03 -4.47 0.81
C GLN A 132 1.62 -4.08 1.26
N GLY A 133 0.62 -4.77 0.74
CA GLY A 133 -0.77 -4.53 1.11
C GLY A 133 -1.05 -4.84 2.57
N PHE A 134 -0.46 -5.93 3.10
CA PHE A 134 -0.58 -6.28 4.52
C PHE A 134 -0.06 -5.15 5.41
N MET A 135 1.15 -4.65 5.14
CA MET A 135 1.71 -3.56 5.94
C MET A 135 0.99 -2.22 5.72
N SER A 136 0.43 -2.01 4.53
CA SER A 136 -0.45 -0.86 4.27
C SER A 136 -1.74 -0.93 5.11
N ASP A 137 -2.34 -2.12 5.24
CA ASP A 137 -3.49 -2.36 6.13
C ASP A 137 -3.12 -2.15 7.60
N VAL A 138 -1.94 -2.60 8.02
CA VAL A 138 -1.41 -2.36 9.37
C VAL A 138 -1.42 -0.87 9.71
N GLY A 139 -1.06 0.01 8.76
CA GLY A 139 -1.13 1.46 8.96
C GLY A 139 -2.52 1.98 9.33
N PHE A 140 -3.58 1.43 8.74
CA PHE A 140 -4.97 1.75 9.11
C PHE A 140 -5.41 1.06 10.40
N ALA A 141 -4.94 -0.17 10.61
CA ALA A 141 -5.24 -0.99 11.77
C ALA A 141 -4.66 -0.42 13.07
N ILE A 142 -3.54 0.31 13.04
CA ILE A 142 -2.99 1.01 14.21
C ILE A 142 -4.02 1.97 14.83
N TYR A 143 -4.90 2.56 14.00
CA TYR A 143 -5.99 3.42 14.44
C TYR A 143 -7.35 2.69 14.45
N GLY A 144 -7.33 1.35 14.44
CA GLY A 144 -8.52 0.50 14.52
C GLY A 144 -9.51 0.66 13.37
N TYR A 145 -9.07 1.16 12.20
CA TYR A 145 -9.95 1.53 11.08
C TYR A 145 -10.99 2.60 11.45
N LYS A 146 -10.69 3.45 12.44
CA LYS A 146 -11.59 4.53 12.93
C LYS A 146 -11.23 5.92 12.43
N ARG A 147 -10.01 6.10 11.90
CA ARG A 147 -9.48 7.41 11.45
C ARG A 147 -9.00 7.35 10.01
N TRP A 148 -9.38 8.35 9.23
CA TRP A 148 -9.11 8.46 7.79
C TRP A 148 -8.48 9.82 7.45
N THR A 149 -7.49 10.25 8.24
CA THR A 149 -6.80 11.53 8.00
C THR A 149 -5.61 11.36 7.04
N LEU A 150 -5.10 12.47 6.52
CA LEU A 150 -3.88 12.46 5.70
C LEU A 150 -2.69 11.82 6.41
N SER A 151 -2.56 11.98 7.72
CA SER A 151 -1.47 11.36 8.50
C SER A 151 -1.60 9.84 8.56
N VAL A 152 -2.83 9.30 8.72
CA VAL A 152 -3.05 7.85 8.69
C VAL A 152 -2.77 7.28 7.31
N LEU A 153 -3.17 8.02 6.27
CA LEU A 153 -2.89 7.66 4.89
C LEU A 153 -1.39 7.65 4.58
N ALA A 154 -0.66 8.66 5.05
CA ALA A 154 0.79 8.74 4.96
C ALA A 154 1.46 7.57 5.68
N LEU A 155 0.98 7.22 6.88
CA LEU A 155 1.47 6.07 7.64
C LEU A 155 1.24 4.75 6.89
N SER A 156 0.06 4.57 6.27
CA SER A 156 -0.23 3.39 5.44
C SER A 156 0.76 3.24 4.28
N GLY A 157 1.02 4.32 3.55
CA GLY A 157 2.04 4.31 2.49
C GLY A 157 3.46 4.10 3.03
N ALA A 158 3.79 4.68 4.19
CA ALA A 158 5.09 4.53 4.81
C ALA A 158 5.39 3.09 5.25
N LEU A 159 4.39 2.37 5.76
CA LEU A 159 4.58 1.02 6.27
C LEU A 159 4.61 -0.04 5.16
N ALA A 160 3.99 0.21 4.00
CA ALA A 160 3.92 -0.75 2.89
C ALA A 160 5.26 -1.47 2.58
N PRO A 161 6.42 -0.80 2.42
CA PRO A 161 7.66 -1.49 2.07
C PRO A 161 8.30 -2.30 3.22
N LEU A 162 7.84 -2.16 4.47
CA LEU A 162 8.55 -2.61 5.68
C LEU A 162 8.91 -4.10 5.66
N LEU A 163 7.95 -4.98 5.34
CA LEU A 163 8.20 -6.42 5.25
C LEU A 163 8.67 -6.84 3.86
N GLN A 164 8.20 -6.18 2.81
CA GLN A 164 8.53 -6.55 1.43
C GLN A 164 10.00 -6.31 1.10
N GLN A 165 10.66 -5.32 1.73
CA GLN A 165 12.07 -5.05 1.47
C GLN A 165 12.98 -6.21 1.88
N ILE A 166 12.61 -7.02 2.87
CA ILE A 166 13.46 -8.11 3.37
C ILE A 166 13.71 -9.17 2.27
N PRO A 167 12.67 -9.75 1.61
CA PRO A 167 12.86 -10.57 0.43
C PRO A 167 13.59 -9.86 -0.71
N GLU A 168 13.30 -8.57 -0.95
CA GLU A 168 13.93 -7.80 -2.05
C GLU A 168 15.45 -7.70 -1.88
N VAL A 169 15.92 -7.34 -0.68
CA VAL A 169 17.34 -7.28 -0.35
C VAL A 169 18.04 -8.62 -0.56
N TYR A 170 17.36 -9.72 -0.24
CA TYR A 170 17.88 -11.06 -0.49
C TYR A 170 17.95 -11.39 -1.99
N PHE A 171 16.87 -11.21 -2.74
CA PHE A 171 16.81 -11.59 -4.16
C PHE A 171 17.74 -10.77 -5.05
N PHE A 172 17.93 -9.49 -4.72
CA PHE A 172 18.79 -8.59 -5.49
C PHE A 172 20.22 -8.48 -4.95
N GLY A 173 20.58 -9.25 -3.91
CA GLY A 173 21.95 -9.30 -3.38
C GLY A 173 22.39 -8.03 -2.65
N PHE A 174 21.46 -7.17 -2.21
CA PHE A 174 21.79 -5.95 -1.45
C PHE A 174 22.18 -6.22 0.01
N GLY A 175 22.12 -7.47 0.47
CA GLY A 175 22.58 -7.87 1.80
C GLY A 175 24.06 -7.51 2.05
N ASP A 176 24.88 -7.62 1.01
CA ASP A 176 26.33 -7.38 1.09
C ASP A 176 26.69 -5.89 1.23
N MET A 177 25.77 -4.98 0.95
CA MET A 177 25.95 -3.53 1.14
C MET A 177 25.94 -3.11 2.62
N GLY A 178 25.58 -4.03 3.52
CA GLY A 178 25.52 -3.79 4.96
C GLY A 178 24.20 -3.21 5.46
N ILE A 179 24.01 -3.30 6.78
CA ILE A 179 22.75 -2.94 7.44
C ILE A 179 22.42 -1.44 7.34
N SER A 180 23.42 -0.57 7.43
CA SER A 180 23.24 0.88 7.36
C SER A 180 22.69 1.32 6.01
N TYR A 181 23.21 0.75 4.91
CA TYR A 181 22.73 1.01 3.56
C TYR A 181 21.27 0.56 3.38
N ASN A 182 20.95 -0.65 3.82
CA ASN A 182 19.59 -1.18 3.71
C ASN A 182 18.58 -0.42 4.58
N LEU A 183 18.98 0.03 5.77
CA LEU A 183 18.16 0.90 6.61
C LEU A 183 17.92 2.28 5.97
N LEU A 184 18.96 2.88 5.36
CA LEU A 184 18.80 4.12 4.61
C LEU A 184 17.82 3.95 3.44
N ALA A 185 17.98 2.88 2.66
CA ALA A 185 17.06 2.55 1.59
C ALA A 185 15.62 2.42 2.12
N LEU A 186 15.43 1.71 3.24
CA LEU A 186 14.12 1.55 3.86
C LEU A 186 13.51 2.90 4.23
N VAL A 187 14.23 3.76 4.92
CA VAL A 187 13.73 5.09 5.31
C VAL A 187 13.32 5.90 4.07
N ILE A 188 14.11 5.86 3.00
CA ILE A 188 13.78 6.54 1.74
C ILE A 188 12.48 5.97 1.14
N ARG A 189 12.32 4.64 1.10
CA ARG A 189 11.08 3.99 0.62
C ARG A 189 9.86 4.37 1.46
N MET A 190 10.02 4.41 2.79
CA MET A 190 8.95 4.80 3.69
C MET A 190 8.52 6.25 3.45
N ILE A 191 9.47 7.17 3.29
CA ILE A 191 9.19 8.58 2.96
C ILE A 191 8.51 8.67 1.59
N SER A 192 9.03 7.98 0.57
CA SER A 192 8.44 7.92 -0.76
C SER A 192 6.98 7.45 -0.68
N GLY A 193 6.73 6.33 -0.01
CA GLY A 193 5.40 5.77 0.20
C GLY A 193 4.43 6.75 0.86
N ALA A 194 4.88 7.43 1.92
CA ALA A 194 4.09 8.45 2.60
C ALA A 194 3.71 9.62 1.66
N VAL A 195 4.68 10.12 0.91
CA VAL A 195 4.52 11.25 -0.02
C VAL A 195 3.54 10.87 -1.14
N TYR A 196 3.74 9.73 -1.80
CA TYR A 196 2.85 9.27 -2.86
C TYR A 196 1.44 8.96 -2.35
N ALA A 197 1.30 8.40 -1.14
CA ALA A 197 0.00 8.19 -0.54
C ALA A 197 -0.75 9.52 -0.33
N ILE A 198 -0.09 10.55 0.20
CA ILE A 198 -0.71 11.89 0.38
C ILE A 198 -1.09 12.51 -0.96
N ILE A 199 -0.17 12.51 -1.93
CA ILE A 199 -0.32 13.26 -3.19
C ILE A 199 -1.31 12.59 -4.14
N LEU A 200 -1.33 11.25 -4.22
CA LEU A 200 -2.13 10.55 -5.21
C LEU A 200 -3.51 10.12 -4.70
N VAL A 201 -3.60 9.65 -3.46
CA VAL A 201 -4.83 8.96 -3.02
C VAL A 201 -6.02 9.90 -2.93
N LYS A 202 -5.85 11.10 -2.35
CA LYS A 202 -6.96 12.06 -2.26
C LYS A 202 -7.45 12.55 -3.63
N PRO A 203 -6.59 13.05 -4.54
CA PRO A 203 -7.05 13.47 -5.85
C PRO A 203 -7.72 12.36 -6.66
N ILE A 204 -7.17 11.15 -6.65
CA ILE A 204 -7.78 10.00 -7.33
C ILE A 204 -9.15 9.67 -6.72
N THR A 205 -9.23 9.63 -5.39
CA THR A 205 -10.51 9.39 -4.70
C THR A 205 -11.55 10.44 -5.06
N MET A 206 -11.19 11.72 -5.06
CA MET A 206 -12.09 12.81 -5.45
C MET A 206 -12.54 12.70 -6.90
N ALA A 207 -11.65 12.34 -7.82
CA ALA A 207 -12.00 12.12 -9.22
C ALA A 207 -13.00 10.95 -9.37
N LEU A 208 -12.79 9.86 -8.64
CA LEU A 208 -13.70 8.70 -8.63
C LEU A 208 -15.05 9.01 -7.99
N VAL A 209 -15.10 9.84 -6.94
CA VAL A 209 -16.35 10.36 -6.35
C VAL A 209 -17.10 11.20 -7.37
N LYS A 210 -16.42 12.15 -8.05
CA LYS A 210 -17.03 13.02 -9.08
C LYS A 210 -17.54 12.22 -10.28
N ALA A 211 -16.84 11.16 -10.67
CA ALA A 211 -17.28 10.23 -11.71
C ALA A 211 -18.49 9.36 -11.30
N GLY A 212 -18.89 9.40 -10.02
CA GLY A 212 -20.04 8.64 -9.51
C GLY A 212 -19.76 7.16 -9.27
N VAL A 213 -18.53 6.68 -9.50
CA VAL A 213 -18.13 5.27 -9.34
C VAL A 213 -18.20 4.84 -7.88
N LEU A 214 -17.96 5.77 -6.94
CA LEU A 214 -17.93 5.49 -5.50
C LEU A 214 -19.27 5.78 -4.79
N ARG A 215 -20.39 5.90 -5.54
CA ARG A 215 -21.71 6.13 -4.95
C ARG A 215 -22.06 5.07 -3.90
N GLY A 216 -22.50 5.51 -2.73
CA GLY A 216 -22.87 4.62 -1.62
C GLY A 216 -21.72 4.20 -0.70
N THR A 217 -20.46 4.46 -1.06
CA THR A 217 -19.30 4.21 -0.19
C THR A 217 -19.22 5.21 0.96
N ALA A 218 -18.53 4.83 2.04
CA ALA A 218 -18.33 5.70 3.20
C ALA A 218 -17.53 6.98 2.83
N VAL A 219 -16.52 6.85 1.96
CA VAL A 219 -15.72 8.00 1.53
C VAL A 219 -16.52 9.01 0.70
N ALA A 220 -17.42 8.54 -0.17
CA ALA A 220 -18.26 9.44 -0.96
C ALA A 220 -19.22 10.25 -0.08
N LYS A 221 -19.73 9.67 1.01
CA LYS A 221 -20.59 10.38 1.98
C LYS A 221 -19.82 11.47 2.74
N GLU A 222 -18.59 11.17 3.16
CA GLU A 222 -17.73 12.14 3.86
C GLU A 222 -17.34 13.32 2.94
N GLU A 223 -16.88 13.03 1.73
CA GLU A 223 -16.46 14.08 0.79
C GLU A 223 -17.65 14.92 0.30
N ALA A 224 -18.86 14.35 0.16
CA ALA A 224 -20.08 15.11 -0.12
C ALA A 224 -20.49 16.04 1.04
N GLY A 225 -20.30 15.61 2.30
CA GLY A 225 -20.54 16.45 3.48
C GLY A 225 -19.54 17.59 3.61
N GLY A 226 -18.27 17.34 3.26
CA GLY A 226 -17.23 18.37 3.20
C GLY A 226 -17.53 19.46 2.15
N LEU A 227 -17.95 19.04 0.95
CA LEU A 227 -18.36 19.96 -0.13
C LEU A 227 -19.57 20.83 0.24
N ALA A 228 -20.56 20.29 0.96
CA ALA A 228 -21.73 21.03 1.44
C ALA A 228 -21.40 22.06 2.54
N SER A 229 -20.39 21.77 3.37
CA SER A 229 -19.92 22.70 4.41
C SER A 229 -19.05 23.84 3.87
N GLY A 230 -18.33 23.62 2.75
CA GLY A 230 -17.51 24.63 2.09
C GLY A 230 -18.26 25.57 1.14
N SER A 231 -19.52 25.27 0.82
CA SER A 231 -20.36 26.06 -0.10
C SER A 231 -21.30 27.04 0.60
N GLN A 232 -21.30 27.15 1.94
CA GLN A 232 -21.99 28.26 2.59
C GLN A 232 -21.18 29.54 2.34
N PRO A 233 -21.75 30.55 1.64
CA PRO A 233 -21.10 31.86 1.56
C PRO A 233 -20.91 32.32 3.00
N LYS A 234 -19.68 32.75 3.35
CA LYS A 234 -19.48 33.56 4.55
C LYS A 234 -20.41 34.77 4.40
N ALA A 235 -21.58 34.72 5.02
CA ALA A 235 -22.42 35.89 5.17
C ALA A 235 -21.55 36.95 5.84
N MET A 236 -21.30 38.05 5.13
CA MET A 236 -20.80 39.29 5.70
C MET A 236 -21.70 39.63 6.90
N GLN A 237 -21.21 39.33 8.10
CA GLN A 237 -21.50 40.11 9.29
C GLN A 237 -20.38 41.15 9.28
N GLY A 238 -20.61 42.42 8.97
CA GLY A 238 -21.65 43.30 9.53
C GLY A 238 -20.90 44.36 10.30
#